data_AF-A0A1B7NJZ4-F1
#
_entry.id   AF-A0A1B7NJZ4-F1
#
_cell.length_a   1.000
_cell.length_b   1.000
_cell.length_c   1.000
_cell.angle_alpha   90.00
_cell.angle_beta   90.00
_cell.angle_gamma   90.00
#
_symmetry.space_group_name_H-M   'P 1'
#
loop_
_entity.id
_entity.type
_entity.pdbx_description
1 polymer ?
#
loop_
_entity_poly.entity_id
_entity_poly.type
_entity_poly.pdbx_seq_one_letter_code
_entity_poly.pdbx_strand_id
1 'polypeptide(L)'
;MSTHTVASGDTMWAISVANGVSLDALIAANPQVSDPSQIEVGQILNIPGGTAPAAPAPAPAPVTATAAPPQQGVEAPHPIIAAPATMTSLPPPAGPNPSNEGYKTVGYFTNWGIYGRNYQPMDIPGNHITHILYSFANVKPDSGEVYLSDTYADLEKHYPGDSWDESGDNTLETLLSIGGWTYSANFATPAATPAGRQNFARTAVKLLADLGFDGIDIDWEYPKDAAQAQDFVLLLQETRQALDTYAAQHAQGRRLLLTVAVPCGESNYGKLRMAEMDAYLDFWNLMSYDFAGSWDRKAGHMANVFPSAKVPESTPFNADAAVSAYIAGGVQPKKLVFGLPLYGRAFEQTDGPGQSFQGVGGGSWENGVWDYK
;
A
#
# COMPACT_ATOMS: atom_id res chain seq x y z
N MET A 1 16.32 26.88 16.82
CA MET A 1 15.08 26.36 16.23
C MET A 1 15.22 26.57 14.74
N SER A 2 15.27 25.49 13.96
CA SER A 2 15.13 25.61 12.51
C SER A 2 13.65 25.79 12.18
N THR A 3 13.40 26.36 11.01
CA THR A 3 12.05 26.60 10.51
C THR A 3 11.94 26.05 9.11
N HIS A 4 10.78 25.51 8.78
CA HIS A 4 10.43 25.06 7.43
C HIS A 4 9.39 26.01 6.85
N THR A 5 9.60 26.49 5.62
CA THR A 5 8.59 27.25 4.89
C THR A 5 7.80 26.27 4.03
N VAL A 6 6.52 26.12 4.30
CA VAL A 6 5.62 25.18 3.62
C VAL A 6 5.62 25.48 2.11
N ALA A 7 5.98 24.47 1.32
CA ALA A 7 5.92 24.50 -0.13
C ALA A 7 4.66 23.78 -0.63
N SER A 8 4.31 24.00 -1.89
CA SER A 8 3.20 23.30 -2.53
C SER A 8 3.44 21.78 -2.50
N GLY A 9 2.49 21.02 -1.96
CA GLY A 9 2.58 19.56 -1.81
C GLY A 9 3.15 19.07 -0.48
N ASP A 10 3.56 19.99 0.41
CA ASP A 10 3.96 19.61 1.76
C ASP A 10 2.76 19.18 2.60
N THR A 11 2.98 18.18 3.45
CA THR A 11 2.10 17.85 4.57
C THR A 11 2.91 17.92 5.86
N MET A 12 2.22 18.14 7.00
CA MET A 12 2.90 18.17 8.29
C MET A 12 3.63 16.85 8.59
N TRP A 13 3.08 15.73 8.11
CA TRP A 13 3.73 14.42 8.17
C TRP A 13 4.98 14.32 7.29
N ALA A 14 4.92 14.77 6.02
CA ALA A 14 6.08 14.74 5.13
C ALA A 14 7.22 15.62 5.67
N ILE A 15 6.87 16.79 6.24
CA ILE A 15 7.82 17.69 6.89
C ILE A 15 8.44 17.04 8.13
N SER A 16 7.65 16.33 8.96
CA SER A 16 8.17 15.67 10.16
C SER A 16 9.17 14.57 9.79
N VAL A 17 8.83 13.75 8.79
CA VAL A 17 9.71 12.69 8.27
C VAL A 17 11.00 13.27 7.69
N ALA A 18 10.90 14.30 6.85
CA ALA A 18 12.07 14.93 6.22
C ALA A 18 13.04 15.56 7.23
N ASN A 19 12.54 15.98 8.39
CA ASN A 19 13.33 16.60 9.45
C ASN A 19 13.68 15.63 10.59
N GLY A 20 13.32 14.34 10.49
CA GLY A 20 13.61 13.34 11.51
C GLY A 20 12.96 13.60 12.86
N VAL A 21 11.79 14.26 12.88
CA VAL A 21 10.99 14.55 14.07
C VAL A 21 9.67 13.80 14.01
N SER A 22 9.06 13.46 15.15
CA SER A 22 7.71 12.90 15.15
C SER A 22 6.68 13.96 14.73
N LEU A 23 5.59 13.51 14.12
CA LEU A 23 4.48 14.38 13.75
C LEU A 23 3.92 15.12 14.98
N ASP A 24 3.74 14.41 16.10
CA ASP A 24 3.26 15.02 17.36
C ASP A 24 4.20 16.10 17.90
N ALA A 25 5.51 15.88 17.82
CA ALA A 25 6.49 16.89 18.24
C ALA A 25 6.42 18.12 17.34
N LEU A 26 6.25 17.91 16.03
CA LEU A 26 6.09 19.00 15.07
C LEU A 26 4.77 19.76 15.30
N ILE A 27 3.66 19.08 15.58
CA ILE A 27 2.37 19.71 15.94
C ILE A 27 2.51 20.51 17.24
N ALA A 28 3.08 19.91 18.28
CA ALA A 28 3.27 20.57 19.57
C ALA A 28 4.18 21.81 19.48
N ALA A 29 5.15 21.81 18.57
CA ALA A 29 6.03 22.95 18.31
C ALA A 29 5.35 24.09 17.51
N ASN A 30 4.14 23.85 16.97
CA ASN A 30 3.41 24.77 16.11
C ASN A 30 1.97 25.03 16.59
N PRO A 31 1.75 25.53 17.82
CA PRO A 31 0.41 25.79 18.35
C PRO A 31 -0.36 26.87 17.58
N GLN A 32 0.31 27.64 16.71
CA GLN A 32 -0.32 28.60 15.80
C GLN A 32 -1.04 27.93 14.62
N VAL A 33 -0.81 26.64 14.37
CA VAL A 33 -1.53 25.85 13.36
C VAL A 33 -2.75 25.23 14.02
N SER A 34 -3.92 25.82 13.78
CA SER A 34 -5.19 25.37 14.39
C SER A 34 -5.67 24.02 13.86
N ASP A 35 -5.29 23.67 12.63
CA ASP A 35 -5.56 22.37 12.01
C ASP A 35 -4.28 21.83 11.35
N PRO A 36 -3.60 20.84 11.95
CA PRO A 36 -2.42 20.19 11.41
C PRO A 36 -2.56 19.61 9.99
N SER A 37 -3.80 19.37 9.54
CA SER A 37 -4.10 18.87 8.19
C SER A 37 -4.20 19.99 7.14
N GLN A 38 -4.23 21.25 7.57
CA GLN A 38 -4.39 22.43 6.71
C GLN A 38 -3.22 23.40 6.95
N ILE A 39 -2.12 23.15 6.23
CA ILE A 39 -0.98 24.07 6.18
C ILE A 39 -0.96 24.83 4.85
N GLU A 40 -0.67 26.12 4.91
CA GLU A 40 -0.72 27.00 3.73
C GLU A 40 0.67 27.17 3.12
N VAL A 41 0.75 27.23 1.78
CA VAL A 41 2.01 27.52 1.09
C VAL A 41 2.55 28.89 1.55
N GLY A 42 3.80 28.91 1.99
CA GLY A 42 4.45 30.08 2.58
C GLY A 42 4.31 30.18 4.10
N GLN A 43 3.49 29.35 4.75
CA GLN A 43 3.41 29.26 6.20
C GLN A 43 4.75 28.76 6.77
N ILE A 44 5.18 29.32 7.90
CA ILE A 44 6.43 28.94 8.55
C ILE A 44 6.13 28.04 9.75
N LEU A 45 6.69 26.83 9.73
CA LEU A 45 6.62 25.86 10.82
C LEU A 45 7.94 25.82 11.59
N ASN A 46 7.85 25.83 12.92
CA ASN A 46 8.96 25.56 13.83
C ASN A 46 9.29 24.07 13.80
N ILE A 47 10.54 23.73 13.53
CA ILE A 47 11.00 22.34 13.59
C ILE A 47 11.70 22.13 14.94
N PRO A 48 11.13 21.31 15.84
CA PRO A 48 11.74 21.05 17.14
C PRO A 48 13.06 20.30 16.98
N GLY A 49 14.12 20.76 17.66
CA GLY A 49 15.43 20.09 17.66
C GLY A 49 16.32 20.32 16.43
N GLY A 50 15.88 21.03 15.39
CA GLY A 50 16.69 21.23 14.20
C GLY A 50 17.74 22.36 14.33
N THR A 51 18.99 22.04 14.01
CA THR A 51 20.02 23.03 13.65
C THR A 51 19.77 23.55 12.23
N ALA A 52 20.09 24.83 11.97
CA ALA A 52 19.75 25.57 10.75
C ALA A 52 20.20 24.89 9.43
N PRO A 53 19.54 25.18 8.28
CA PRO A 53 19.76 24.44 7.04
C PRO A 53 21.13 24.75 6.43
N ALA A 54 21.85 23.70 6.03
CA ALA A 54 23.01 23.82 5.15
C ALA A 54 22.55 23.94 3.69
N ALA A 55 23.25 24.76 2.90
CA ALA A 55 23.04 24.93 1.46
C ALA A 55 23.12 23.59 0.68
N PRO A 56 22.44 23.44 -0.47
CA PRO A 56 22.37 22.16 -1.17
C PRO A 56 23.74 21.80 -1.78
N ALA A 57 24.28 20.65 -1.41
CA ALA A 57 25.51 20.08 -1.94
C ALA A 57 25.21 18.97 -2.98
N PRO A 58 26.10 18.76 -3.98
CA PRO A 58 25.81 17.97 -5.17
C PRO A 58 25.88 16.45 -4.94
N ALA A 59 25.32 15.70 -5.89
CA ALA A 59 25.11 14.24 -5.87
C ALA A 59 26.37 13.41 -5.50
N PRO A 60 26.25 12.35 -4.67
CA PRO A 60 27.40 11.58 -4.24
C PRO A 60 27.74 10.40 -5.17
N ALA A 61 29.04 10.20 -5.37
CA ALA A 61 29.64 8.94 -5.82
C ALA A 61 29.96 8.04 -4.60
N PRO A 62 30.12 6.71 -4.77
CA PRO A 62 30.00 5.75 -3.68
C PRO A 62 31.34 5.46 -2.99
N VAL A 63 31.39 5.34 -1.66
CA VAL A 63 32.17 4.31 -0.93
C VAL A 63 31.98 4.29 0.60
N THR A 64 31.90 3.05 1.11
CA THR A 64 32.39 2.46 2.38
C THR A 64 31.91 2.94 3.75
N ALA A 65 31.35 1.97 4.48
CA ALA A 65 30.97 2.02 5.89
C ALA A 65 32.16 2.15 6.85
N THR A 66 32.01 2.94 7.91
CA THR A 66 32.69 2.74 9.20
C THR A 66 31.87 3.29 10.38
N ALA A 67 31.76 2.43 11.41
CA ALA A 67 31.41 2.56 12.83
C ALA A 67 30.65 3.79 13.40
N ALA A 68 29.59 3.48 14.16
CA ALA A 68 28.81 4.40 15.00
C ALA A 68 29.49 4.72 16.36
N PRO A 69 29.31 5.93 16.93
CA PRO A 69 29.63 6.25 18.33
C PRO A 69 28.43 6.01 19.28
N PRO A 70 28.66 5.95 20.61
CA PRO A 70 27.78 5.30 21.58
C PRO A 70 26.60 6.19 22.04
N GLN A 71 25.46 5.54 22.30
CA GLN A 71 24.30 6.18 22.94
C GLN A 71 24.51 6.31 24.45
N GLN A 72 24.32 7.52 24.98
CA GLN A 72 24.11 7.76 26.41
C GLN A 72 22.59 7.89 26.66
N GLY A 73 22.14 7.19 27.69
CA GLY A 73 20.73 6.93 27.95
C GLY A 73 19.94 8.11 28.49
N VAL A 74 18.63 8.01 28.31
CA VAL A 74 17.62 8.76 29.04
C VAL A 74 16.49 7.80 29.39
N GLU A 75 16.43 7.50 30.70
CA GLU A 75 15.31 7.23 31.60
C GLU A 75 14.02 6.46 31.18
N ALA A 76 13.45 5.80 32.20
CA ALA A 76 12.51 4.68 32.18
C ALA A 76 11.04 5.03 31.83
N PRO A 77 10.17 4.04 31.56
CA PRO A 77 8.97 4.18 30.74
C PRO A 77 7.75 4.67 31.52
N HIS A 78 6.91 5.47 30.86
CA HIS A 78 5.51 5.62 31.25
C HIS A 78 4.71 4.38 30.80
N PRO A 79 3.68 3.98 31.59
CA PRO A 79 3.20 2.61 31.60
C PRO A 79 2.57 2.23 30.27
N ILE A 80 3.09 1.14 29.70
CA ILE A 80 2.39 0.33 28.71
C ILE A 80 1.03 0.00 29.32
N ILE A 81 -0.04 0.52 28.73
CA ILE A 81 -1.37 -0.01 28.99
C ILE A 81 -1.30 -1.45 28.50
N ALA A 82 -1.21 -2.39 29.43
CA ALA A 82 -1.28 -3.80 29.14
C ALA A 82 -2.60 -4.06 28.42
N ALA A 83 -2.50 -4.56 27.18
CA ALA A 83 -3.62 -5.17 26.52
C ALA A 83 -4.23 -6.20 27.49
N PRO A 84 -5.56 -6.19 27.72
CA PRO A 84 -6.17 -7.06 28.70
C PRO A 84 -5.86 -8.52 28.36
N ALA A 85 -5.10 -9.16 29.25
CA ALA A 85 -4.77 -10.56 29.22
C ALA A 85 -5.99 -11.39 29.68
N THR A 86 -6.97 -11.52 28.79
CA THR A 86 -7.97 -12.60 28.84
C THR A 86 -8.42 -12.87 27.41
N MET A 87 -7.92 -13.97 26.82
CA MET A 87 -8.46 -14.52 25.58
C MET A 87 -9.87 -15.07 25.84
N THR A 88 -10.86 -14.19 25.87
CA THR A 88 -12.22 -14.57 25.51
C THR A 88 -12.21 -14.91 24.02
N SER A 89 -12.84 -16.02 23.66
CA SER A 89 -12.91 -16.55 22.28
C SER A 89 -13.11 -15.43 21.26
N LEU A 90 -12.14 -15.26 20.35
CA LEU A 90 -12.25 -14.32 19.24
C LEU A 90 -13.48 -14.67 18.38
N PRO A 91 -14.26 -13.67 17.93
CA PRO A 91 -15.44 -13.92 17.12
C PRO A 91 -15.04 -14.54 15.77
N PRO A 92 -15.84 -15.49 15.23
CA PRO A 92 -15.61 -16.03 13.90
C PRO A 92 -15.83 -14.95 12.83
N PRO A 93 -15.16 -15.03 11.66
CA PRO A 93 -15.47 -14.16 10.53
C PRO A 93 -16.95 -14.25 10.15
N ALA A 94 -17.61 -13.10 9.98
CA ALA A 94 -19.01 -13.02 9.58
C ALA A 94 -19.20 -13.37 8.09
N GLY A 95 -20.34 -13.94 7.72
CA GLY A 95 -20.74 -14.17 6.32
C GLY A 95 -20.54 -15.59 5.75
N PRO A 96 -21.12 -15.87 4.56
CA PRO A 96 -20.97 -17.15 3.86
C PRO A 96 -19.52 -17.38 3.39
N ASN A 97 -19.15 -18.65 3.11
CA ASN A 97 -17.87 -18.96 2.48
C ASN A 97 -17.70 -18.15 1.18
N PRO A 98 -16.49 -17.58 0.92
CA PRO A 98 -16.21 -16.95 -0.35
C PRO A 98 -16.53 -17.87 -1.51
N SER A 99 -17.49 -17.48 -2.35
CA SER A 99 -17.81 -18.26 -3.54
C SER A 99 -16.66 -18.08 -4.54
N ASN A 100 -15.93 -19.17 -4.81
CA ASN A 100 -14.93 -19.21 -5.88
C ASN A 100 -15.53 -19.17 -7.30
N GLU A 101 -16.85 -18.98 -7.42
CA GLU A 101 -17.58 -18.94 -8.67
C GLU A 101 -18.10 -17.53 -8.96
N GLY A 102 -17.99 -17.10 -10.22
CA GLY A 102 -18.41 -15.79 -10.68
C GLY A 102 -17.29 -14.75 -10.80
N TYR A 103 -17.64 -13.60 -11.36
CA TYR A 103 -16.74 -12.46 -11.48
C TYR A 103 -16.53 -11.78 -10.13
N LYS A 104 -15.32 -11.23 -9.94
CA LYS A 104 -14.96 -10.42 -8.78
C LYS A 104 -14.94 -8.95 -9.17
N THR A 105 -15.53 -8.10 -8.34
CA THR A 105 -15.37 -6.65 -8.41
C THR A 105 -14.60 -6.25 -7.16
N VAL A 106 -13.34 -5.86 -7.35
CA VAL A 106 -12.39 -5.58 -6.26
C VAL A 106 -12.08 -4.09 -6.25
N GLY A 107 -12.15 -3.46 -5.07
CA GLY A 107 -11.80 -2.05 -4.90
C GLY A 107 -10.76 -1.85 -3.80
N TYR A 108 -9.82 -0.92 -4.02
CA TYR A 108 -8.92 -0.45 -2.98
C TYR A 108 -9.59 0.67 -2.19
N PHE A 109 -9.65 0.55 -0.87
CA PHE A 109 -10.00 1.62 0.05
C PHE A 109 -8.74 2.06 0.79
N THR A 110 -8.28 3.27 0.51
CA THR A 110 -7.09 3.84 1.13
C THR A 110 -7.46 4.50 2.46
N ASN A 111 -6.80 4.14 3.55
CA ASN A 111 -7.10 4.70 4.89
C ASN A 111 -6.94 6.23 4.92
N TRP A 112 -5.98 6.79 4.18
CA TRP A 112 -5.80 8.23 4.02
C TRP A 112 -6.90 8.93 3.19
N GLY A 113 -7.80 8.17 2.55
CA GLY A 113 -8.94 8.66 1.78
C GLY A 113 -9.97 9.42 2.63
N ILE A 114 -10.00 9.16 3.93
CA ILE A 114 -10.93 9.81 4.88
C ILE A 114 -10.63 11.29 5.12
N TYR A 115 -9.39 11.72 4.83
CA TYR A 115 -8.90 13.07 5.13
C TYR A 115 -9.30 14.07 4.04
N GLY A 116 -8.34 14.67 3.33
CA GLY A 116 -8.62 15.68 2.30
C GLY A 116 -9.60 15.20 1.22
N ARG A 117 -9.52 13.91 0.86
CA ARG A 117 -10.42 13.26 -0.11
C ARG A 117 -11.86 13.13 0.38
N ASN A 118 -12.06 13.16 1.70
CA ASN A 118 -13.33 12.99 2.38
C ASN A 118 -14.16 11.82 1.82
N TYR A 119 -13.52 10.68 1.57
CA TYR A 119 -14.15 9.46 1.11
C TYR A 119 -14.13 8.44 2.23
N GLN A 120 -15.31 8.12 2.76
CA GLN A 120 -15.49 7.30 3.96
C GLN A 120 -15.90 5.87 3.57
N PRO A 121 -15.78 4.87 4.47
CA PRO A 121 -16.22 3.50 4.19
C PRO A 121 -17.69 3.42 3.75
N MET A 122 -18.54 4.31 4.27
CA MET A 122 -19.97 4.38 3.93
C MET A 122 -20.24 4.90 2.51
N ASP A 123 -19.26 5.51 1.86
CA ASP A 123 -19.36 5.96 0.46
C ASP A 123 -19.04 4.83 -0.54
N ILE A 124 -18.62 3.66 -0.06
CA ILE A 124 -18.35 2.49 -0.89
C ILE A 124 -19.67 1.96 -1.44
N PRO A 125 -19.80 1.78 -2.77
CA PRO A 125 -21.00 1.20 -3.38
C PRO A 125 -21.06 -0.32 -3.16
N GLY A 126 -21.32 -0.75 -1.91
CA GLY A 126 -21.21 -2.15 -1.48
C GLY A 126 -22.05 -3.14 -2.29
N ASN A 127 -23.17 -2.71 -2.89
CA ASN A 127 -23.99 -3.56 -3.77
C ASN A 127 -23.35 -3.88 -5.14
N HIS A 128 -22.23 -3.23 -5.49
CA HIS A 128 -21.53 -3.40 -6.77
C HIS A 128 -20.13 -3.98 -6.62
N ILE A 129 -19.66 -4.15 -5.38
CA ILE A 129 -18.31 -4.62 -5.06
C ILE A 129 -18.45 -5.95 -4.33
N THR A 130 -17.51 -6.86 -4.55
CA THR A 130 -17.44 -8.13 -3.82
C THR A 130 -16.29 -8.17 -2.81
N HIS A 131 -15.19 -7.45 -3.09
CA HIS A 131 -14.03 -7.40 -2.21
C HIS A 131 -13.52 -5.97 -2.03
N ILE A 132 -13.14 -5.62 -0.80
CA ILE A 132 -12.40 -4.39 -0.49
C ILE A 132 -11.01 -4.74 0.02
N LEU A 133 -10.00 -4.09 -0.56
CA LEU A 133 -8.62 -4.14 -0.11
C LEU A 133 -8.34 -2.89 0.70
N TYR A 134 -8.21 -3.04 2.02
CA TYR A 134 -7.94 -1.94 2.95
C TYR A 134 -6.44 -1.62 2.95
N SER A 135 -6.11 -0.42 2.47
CA SER A 135 -4.75 -0.03 2.10
C SER A 135 -4.22 1.13 2.96
N PHE A 136 -3.01 1.08 3.52
CA PHE A 136 -2.09 -0.05 3.56
C PHE A 136 -1.56 -0.28 4.97
N ALA A 137 -1.42 -1.54 5.37
CA ALA A 137 -0.49 -1.89 6.43
C ALA A 137 0.96 -1.86 5.91
N ASN A 138 1.91 -1.63 6.82
CA ASN A 138 3.34 -1.60 6.53
C ASN A 138 4.05 -2.81 7.16
N VAL A 139 5.30 -3.04 6.75
CA VAL A 139 6.19 -4.10 7.23
C VAL A 139 7.41 -3.47 7.87
N LYS A 140 7.81 -3.94 9.05
CA LYS A 140 9.09 -3.56 9.65
C LYS A 140 10.23 -4.28 8.93
N PRO A 141 11.19 -3.56 8.32
CA PRO A 141 12.22 -4.16 7.46
C PRO A 141 13.25 -5.02 8.23
N ASP A 142 13.36 -4.87 9.54
CA ASP A 142 14.31 -5.60 10.38
C ASP A 142 13.78 -6.96 10.86
N SER A 143 12.46 -7.10 10.96
CA SER A 143 11.80 -8.20 11.67
C SER A 143 10.71 -8.88 10.86
N GLY A 144 10.14 -8.20 9.86
CA GLY A 144 8.99 -8.67 9.10
C GLY A 144 7.65 -8.44 9.81
N GLU A 145 7.60 -7.74 10.93
CA GLU A 145 6.34 -7.43 11.62
C GLU A 145 5.43 -6.58 10.73
N VAL A 146 4.20 -7.03 10.51
CA VAL A 146 3.15 -6.27 9.83
C VAL A 146 2.39 -5.43 10.85
N TYR A 147 2.17 -4.15 10.54
CA TYR A 147 1.52 -3.20 11.43
C TYR A 147 0.66 -2.18 10.66
N LEU A 148 -0.36 -1.65 11.33
CA LEU A 148 -1.23 -0.59 10.83
C LEU A 148 -0.46 0.72 10.63
N SER A 149 -0.71 1.42 9.52
CA SER A 149 0.03 2.64 9.18
C SER A 149 -0.53 3.91 9.82
N ASP A 150 -1.81 3.91 10.17
CA ASP A 150 -2.51 5.07 10.72
C ASP A 150 -3.60 4.63 11.71
N THR A 151 -3.25 4.50 13.00
CA THR A 151 -4.21 4.02 14.00
C THR A 151 -5.42 4.93 14.15
N TYR A 152 -5.31 6.22 13.82
CA TYR A 152 -6.46 7.11 13.88
C TYR A 152 -7.50 6.73 12.83
N ALA A 153 -7.07 6.61 11.57
CA ALA A 153 -7.93 6.19 10.47
C ALA A 153 -8.44 4.75 10.65
N ASP A 154 -7.57 3.88 11.16
CA ASP A 154 -7.79 2.44 11.18
C ASP A 154 -8.64 1.99 12.40
N LEU A 155 -8.50 2.64 13.56
CA LEU A 155 -9.06 2.16 14.84
C LEU A 155 -9.81 3.22 15.68
N GLU A 156 -9.49 4.51 15.55
CA GLU A 156 -9.94 5.52 16.53
C GLU A 156 -11.05 6.43 16.00
N LYS A 157 -11.10 6.64 14.67
CA LYS A 157 -12.12 7.50 14.04
C LYS A 157 -13.49 6.86 14.17
N HIS A 158 -14.40 7.62 14.78
CA HIS A 158 -15.81 7.28 14.87
C HIS A 158 -16.62 7.93 13.76
N TYR A 159 -17.56 7.18 13.21
CA TYR A 159 -18.50 7.59 12.18
C TYR A 159 -19.90 7.84 12.76
N PRO A 160 -20.70 8.71 12.13
CA PRO A 160 -22.09 8.89 12.53
C PRO A 160 -22.86 7.57 12.44
N GLY A 161 -23.36 7.10 13.59
CA GLY A 161 -24.12 5.86 13.69
C GLY A 161 -23.34 4.68 14.26
N ASP A 162 -22.04 4.82 14.54
CA ASP A 162 -21.27 3.78 15.19
C ASP A 162 -21.83 3.47 16.59
N SER A 163 -22.04 2.18 16.83
CA SER A 163 -22.39 1.64 18.15
C SER A 163 -21.13 1.12 18.83
N TRP A 164 -20.99 1.40 20.13
CA TRP A 164 -19.90 0.86 20.95
C TRP A 164 -20.05 -0.63 21.25
N ASP A 165 -21.25 -1.19 21.00
CA ASP A 165 -21.67 -2.51 21.49
C ASP A 165 -22.04 -3.51 20.36
N GLU A 166 -22.00 -3.11 19.09
CA GLU A 166 -22.37 -3.98 17.97
C GLU A 166 -21.17 -4.65 17.31
N SER A 167 -21.23 -5.98 17.18
CA SER A 167 -20.38 -6.72 16.25
C SER A 167 -20.91 -6.49 14.84
N GLY A 168 -20.15 -5.80 13.99
CA GLY A 168 -20.55 -5.52 12.61
C GLY A 168 -20.88 -6.79 11.81
N ASP A 169 -21.99 -6.76 11.07
CA ASP A 169 -22.35 -7.79 10.08
C ASP A 169 -21.91 -7.31 8.69
N ASN A 170 -20.64 -7.55 8.36
CA ASN A 170 -20.11 -7.24 7.04
C ASN A 170 -20.40 -8.39 6.09
N THR A 171 -21.28 -8.15 5.11
CA THR A 171 -21.54 -9.11 4.02
C THR A 171 -20.51 -9.02 2.88
N LEU A 172 -19.59 -8.05 2.94
CA LEU A 172 -18.57 -7.78 1.94
C LEU A 172 -17.23 -8.35 2.39
N GLU A 173 -16.51 -9.03 1.49
CA GLU A 173 -15.19 -9.57 1.83
C GLU A 173 -14.18 -8.43 1.95
N THR A 174 -13.47 -8.37 3.08
CA THR A 174 -12.46 -7.35 3.34
C THR A 174 -11.09 -7.99 3.51
N LEU A 175 -10.08 -7.49 2.81
CA LEU A 175 -8.71 -7.97 2.96
C LEU A 175 -7.83 -6.83 3.45
N LEU A 176 -6.91 -7.14 4.36
CA LEU A 176 -5.84 -6.21 4.72
C LEU A 176 -4.80 -6.23 3.61
N SER A 177 -4.61 -5.09 2.92
CA SER A 177 -3.55 -4.95 1.92
C SER A 177 -2.28 -4.42 2.58
N ILE A 178 -1.18 -5.15 2.38
CA ILE A 178 0.11 -4.90 3.01
C ILE A 178 1.08 -4.46 1.92
N GLY A 179 1.74 -3.33 2.11
CA GLY A 179 2.74 -2.81 1.18
C GLY A 179 2.27 -1.58 0.40
N GLY A 180 2.14 -1.73 -0.91
CA GLY A 180 1.98 -0.62 -1.86
C GLY A 180 3.31 0.04 -2.19
N TRP A 181 3.32 0.88 -3.22
CA TRP A 181 4.50 1.59 -3.71
C TRP A 181 5.43 2.13 -2.61
N THR A 182 4.88 2.87 -1.64
CA THR A 182 5.66 3.55 -0.58
C THR A 182 6.36 2.57 0.36
N TYR A 183 5.71 1.46 0.72
CA TYR A 183 6.22 0.53 1.72
C TYR A 183 6.94 -0.68 1.13
N SER A 184 6.92 -0.82 -0.20
CA SER A 184 7.50 -1.96 -0.91
C SER A 184 9.01 -2.15 -0.70
N ALA A 185 9.73 -1.09 -0.32
CA ALA A 185 11.15 -1.19 0.05
C ALA A 185 11.38 -2.06 1.30
N ASN A 186 10.36 -2.29 2.14
CA ASN A 186 10.48 -3.01 3.40
C ASN A 186 10.29 -4.53 3.26
N PHE A 187 9.92 -5.06 2.09
CA PHE A 187 9.71 -6.50 1.92
C PHE A 187 10.99 -7.31 1.84
N ALA A 188 12.00 -6.82 1.11
CA ALA A 188 13.14 -7.65 0.68
C ALA A 188 13.91 -8.26 1.85
N THR A 189 14.27 -7.44 2.85
CA THR A 189 15.06 -7.89 4.01
C THR A 189 14.35 -8.98 4.83
N PRO A 190 13.10 -8.80 5.31
CA PRO A 190 12.43 -9.83 6.08
C PRO A 190 12.03 -11.04 5.23
N ALA A 191 11.69 -10.87 3.96
CA ALA A 191 11.34 -11.98 3.07
C ALA A 191 12.53 -12.92 2.80
N ALA A 192 13.76 -12.41 2.84
CA ALA A 192 14.99 -13.19 2.61
C ALA A 192 15.31 -14.22 3.71
N THR A 193 14.62 -14.19 4.85
CA THR A 193 14.88 -15.12 5.96
C THR A 193 13.63 -15.90 6.37
N PRO A 194 13.75 -17.19 6.75
CA PRO A 194 12.60 -17.94 7.28
C PRO A 194 11.95 -17.26 8.49
N ALA A 195 12.75 -16.72 9.41
CA ALA A 195 12.24 -16.05 10.62
C ALA A 195 11.45 -14.77 10.28
N GLY A 196 11.92 -13.96 9.32
CA GLY A 196 11.21 -12.77 8.88
C GLY A 196 9.89 -13.10 8.18
N ARG A 197 9.88 -14.11 7.30
CA ARG A 197 8.64 -14.60 6.65
C ARG A 197 7.62 -15.14 7.65
N GLN A 198 8.07 -15.92 8.63
CA GLN A 198 7.21 -16.45 9.70
C GLN A 198 6.64 -15.32 10.57
N ASN A 199 7.46 -14.32 10.89
CA ASN A 199 6.99 -13.17 11.67
C ASN A 199 5.97 -12.33 10.88
N PHE A 200 6.21 -12.12 9.58
CA PHE A 200 5.25 -11.49 8.67
C PHE A 200 3.92 -12.24 8.68
N ALA A 201 3.94 -13.53 8.37
CA ALA A 201 2.73 -14.34 8.28
C ALA A 201 1.95 -14.32 9.61
N ARG A 202 2.65 -14.50 10.74
CA ARG A 202 2.05 -14.48 12.07
C ARG A 202 1.38 -13.15 12.41
N THR A 203 2.07 -12.03 12.15
CA THR A 203 1.58 -10.70 12.53
C THR A 203 0.48 -10.19 11.59
N ALA A 204 0.57 -10.51 10.30
CA ALA A 204 -0.52 -10.29 9.34
C ALA A 204 -1.80 -11.04 9.74
N VAL A 205 -1.69 -12.35 10.04
CA VAL A 205 -2.85 -13.16 10.47
C VAL A 205 -3.39 -12.70 11.82
N LYS A 206 -2.53 -12.17 12.71
CA LYS A 206 -2.99 -11.55 13.96
C LYS A 206 -3.88 -10.33 13.68
N LEU A 207 -3.43 -9.40 12.83
CA LEU A 207 -4.24 -8.23 12.46
C LEU A 207 -5.53 -8.64 11.76
N LEU A 208 -5.48 -9.64 10.87
CA LEU A 208 -6.68 -10.22 10.27
C LEU A 208 -7.68 -10.68 11.33
N ALA A 209 -7.20 -11.43 12.31
CA ALA A 209 -8.03 -11.99 13.38
C ALA A 209 -8.59 -10.93 14.32
N ASP A 210 -7.79 -9.94 14.69
CA ASP A 210 -8.20 -8.87 15.62
C ASP A 210 -9.21 -7.92 14.97
N LEU A 211 -9.08 -7.67 13.66
CA LEU A 211 -9.84 -6.65 12.92
C LEU A 211 -10.96 -7.24 12.06
N GLY A 212 -11.08 -8.57 12.01
CA GLY A 212 -12.16 -9.25 11.31
C GLY A 212 -12.05 -9.26 9.79
N PHE A 213 -10.83 -9.26 9.24
CA PHE A 213 -10.62 -9.38 7.79
C PHE A 213 -10.86 -10.83 7.30
N ASP A 214 -11.26 -10.96 6.04
CA ASP A 214 -11.46 -12.23 5.32
C ASP A 214 -10.20 -12.74 4.62
N GLY A 215 -9.15 -11.94 4.57
CA GLY A 215 -7.90 -12.33 3.92
C GLY A 215 -6.82 -11.27 3.97
N ILE A 216 -5.72 -11.59 3.31
CA ILE A 216 -4.53 -10.74 3.18
C ILE A 216 -4.25 -10.52 1.70
N ASP A 217 -3.96 -9.28 1.34
CA ASP A 217 -3.41 -8.90 0.04
C ASP A 217 -1.97 -8.43 0.23
N ILE A 218 -1.05 -8.87 -0.64
CA ILE A 218 0.35 -8.44 -0.59
C ILE A 218 0.68 -7.67 -1.87
N ASP A 219 1.01 -6.39 -1.70
CA ASP A 219 1.38 -5.49 -2.77
C ASP A 219 2.88 -5.14 -2.66
N TRP A 220 3.73 -5.99 -3.26
CA TRP A 220 5.18 -5.77 -3.34
C TRP A 220 5.55 -5.26 -4.74
N GLU A 221 5.90 -3.98 -4.80
CA GLU A 221 6.29 -3.24 -6.00
C GLU A 221 7.80 -2.88 -6.04
N TYR A 222 8.69 -3.68 -6.61
CA TYR A 222 8.53 -5.04 -7.11
C TYR A 222 9.73 -5.89 -6.68
N PRO A 223 9.62 -7.23 -6.62
CA PRO A 223 10.79 -8.09 -6.55
C PRO A 223 11.81 -7.74 -7.65
N LYS A 224 13.04 -7.42 -7.25
CA LYS A 224 14.05 -6.83 -8.15
C LYS A 224 14.84 -7.87 -8.94
N ASP A 225 14.95 -9.08 -8.41
CA ASP A 225 15.77 -10.15 -8.96
C ASP A 225 15.18 -11.54 -8.64
N ALA A 226 15.86 -12.58 -9.13
CA ALA A 226 15.42 -13.96 -8.96
C ALA A 226 15.41 -14.42 -7.49
N ALA A 227 16.27 -13.87 -6.63
CA ALA A 227 16.30 -14.22 -5.21
C ALA A 227 15.04 -13.65 -4.53
N GLN A 228 14.72 -12.38 -4.76
CA GLN A 228 13.50 -11.78 -4.22
C GLN A 228 12.23 -12.43 -4.77
N ALA A 229 12.22 -12.85 -6.04
CA ALA A 229 11.10 -13.60 -6.60
C ALA A 229 10.91 -14.97 -5.93
N GLN A 230 12.01 -15.65 -5.59
CA GLN A 230 11.99 -16.89 -4.81
C GLN A 230 11.50 -16.64 -3.38
N ASP A 231 11.98 -15.59 -2.74
CA ASP A 231 11.58 -15.21 -1.38
C ASP A 231 10.10 -14.82 -1.31
N PHE A 232 9.56 -14.21 -2.37
CA PHE A 232 8.14 -13.90 -2.45
C PHE A 232 7.28 -15.17 -2.52
N VAL A 233 7.68 -16.19 -3.29
CA VAL A 233 7.01 -17.51 -3.26
C VAL A 233 7.00 -18.10 -1.85
N LEU A 234 8.13 -18.04 -1.15
CA LEU A 234 8.24 -18.58 0.22
C LEU A 234 7.41 -17.75 1.21
N LEU A 235 7.31 -16.44 1.02
CA LEU A 235 6.47 -15.57 1.85
C LEU A 235 4.99 -15.89 1.67
N LEU A 236 4.55 -16.12 0.43
CA LEU A 236 3.19 -16.55 0.12
C LEU A 236 2.88 -17.92 0.72
N GLN A 237 3.83 -18.86 0.65
CA GLN A 237 3.69 -20.18 1.26
C GLN A 237 3.50 -20.09 2.78
N GLU A 238 4.37 -19.35 3.49
CA GLU A 238 4.30 -19.15 4.94
C GLU A 238 2.99 -18.45 5.34
N THR A 239 2.59 -17.42 4.60
CA THR A 239 1.33 -16.69 4.83
C THR A 239 0.12 -17.59 4.62
N ARG A 240 0.11 -18.39 3.56
CA ARG A 240 -0.96 -19.35 3.29
C ARG A 240 -1.12 -20.38 4.39
N GLN A 241 0.00 -20.93 4.88
CA GLN A 241 0.01 -21.89 5.97
C GLN A 241 -0.51 -21.29 7.27
N ALA A 242 -0.14 -20.05 7.59
CA ALA A 242 -0.61 -19.36 8.78
C ALA A 242 -2.13 -19.09 8.72
N LEU A 243 -2.64 -18.64 7.57
CA LEU A 243 -4.08 -18.44 7.34
C LEU A 243 -4.86 -19.75 7.49
N ASP A 244 -4.39 -20.84 6.88
CA ASP A 244 -5.07 -22.14 6.94
C ASP A 244 -5.07 -22.72 8.36
N THR A 245 -3.98 -22.51 9.10
CA THR A 245 -3.87 -22.91 10.52
C THR A 245 -4.87 -22.16 11.38
N TYR A 246 -4.92 -20.84 11.24
CA TYR A 246 -5.89 -20.01 11.98
C TYR A 246 -7.32 -20.39 11.61
N ALA A 247 -7.62 -20.55 10.32
CA ALA A 247 -8.94 -20.91 9.84
C ALA A 247 -9.44 -22.24 10.43
N ALA A 248 -8.58 -23.26 10.47
CA ALA A 248 -8.91 -24.57 11.05
C ALA A 248 -9.22 -24.50 12.54
N GLN A 249 -8.59 -23.58 13.28
CA GLN A 249 -8.75 -23.44 14.74
C GLN A 249 -9.89 -22.50 15.14
N HIS A 250 -10.10 -21.43 14.36
CA HIS A 250 -10.89 -20.27 14.80
C HIS A 250 -11.99 -19.85 13.81
N ALA A 251 -11.91 -20.26 12.54
CA ALA A 251 -12.90 -19.90 11.52
C ALA A 251 -13.68 -21.10 10.97
N GLN A 252 -13.77 -22.20 11.73
CA GLN A 252 -14.48 -23.43 11.33
C GLN A 252 -14.01 -24.01 9.98
N GLY A 253 -12.73 -23.79 9.63
CA GLY A 253 -12.17 -24.20 8.35
C GLY A 253 -12.59 -23.33 7.16
N ARG A 254 -13.22 -22.16 7.38
CA ARG A 254 -13.50 -21.18 6.31
C ARG A 254 -12.22 -20.84 5.58
N ARG A 255 -12.29 -20.80 4.24
CA ARG A 255 -11.16 -20.37 3.41
C ARG A 255 -10.95 -18.86 3.58
N LEU A 256 -9.86 -18.47 4.23
CA LEU A 256 -9.38 -17.08 4.24
C LEU A 256 -8.57 -16.80 2.97
N LEU A 257 -8.74 -15.62 2.39
CA LEU A 257 -8.15 -15.27 1.10
C LEU A 257 -6.67 -14.85 1.21
N LEU A 258 -5.90 -15.17 0.18
CA LEU A 258 -4.56 -14.63 -0.04
C LEU A 258 -4.44 -14.14 -1.48
N THR A 259 -4.15 -12.86 -1.67
CA THR A 259 -4.06 -12.21 -2.98
C THR A 259 -2.78 -11.39 -3.11
N VAL A 260 -2.50 -10.95 -4.33
CA VAL A 260 -1.38 -10.06 -4.64
C VAL A 260 -1.78 -9.01 -5.66
N ALA A 261 -1.24 -7.81 -5.53
CA ALA A 261 -1.17 -6.83 -6.62
C ALA A 261 0.06 -7.12 -7.49
N VAL A 262 -0.09 -7.07 -8.82
CA VAL A 262 0.99 -7.46 -9.73
C VAL A 262 1.16 -6.55 -10.95
N PRO A 263 2.41 -6.40 -11.44
CA PRO A 263 2.75 -5.46 -12.52
C PRO A 263 2.30 -5.95 -13.90
N CYS A 264 2.10 -5.00 -14.81
CA CYS A 264 1.93 -5.29 -16.24
C CYS A 264 3.17 -5.03 -17.09
N GLY A 265 4.27 -4.51 -16.51
CA GLY A 265 5.53 -4.31 -17.23
C GLY A 265 6.41 -5.55 -17.26
N GLU A 266 6.88 -5.97 -18.44
CA GLU A 266 7.67 -7.20 -18.64
C GLU A 266 8.94 -7.26 -17.79
N SER A 267 9.62 -6.12 -17.65
CA SER A 267 10.82 -6.02 -16.80
C SER A 267 10.54 -6.38 -15.34
N ASN A 268 9.30 -6.32 -14.88
CA ASN A 268 8.89 -6.70 -13.54
C ASN A 268 8.22 -8.08 -13.53
N TYR A 269 7.16 -8.31 -14.30
CA TYR A 269 6.46 -9.60 -14.27
C TYR A 269 7.34 -10.76 -14.75
N GLY A 270 8.30 -10.52 -15.66
CA GLY A 270 9.20 -11.54 -16.21
C GLY A 270 10.15 -12.16 -15.18
N LYS A 271 10.26 -11.56 -13.98
CA LYS A 271 11.03 -12.10 -12.85
C LYS A 271 10.19 -12.99 -11.94
N LEU A 272 8.86 -12.88 -11.99
CA LEU A 272 7.96 -13.56 -11.07
C LEU A 272 7.90 -15.06 -11.37
N ARG A 273 7.80 -15.85 -10.31
CA ARG A 273 7.67 -17.32 -10.39
C ARG A 273 6.19 -17.69 -10.38
N MET A 274 5.49 -17.25 -11.44
CA MET A 274 4.03 -17.18 -11.51
C MET A 274 3.31 -18.49 -11.15
N ALA A 275 3.67 -19.62 -11.76
CA ALA A 275 3.07 -20.92 -11.43
C ALA A 275 3.27 -21.34 -9.96
N GLU A 276 4.42 -21.03 -9.37
CA GLU A 276 4.72 -21.36 -7.97
C GLU A 276 3.97 -20.45 -7.00
N MET A 277 3.83 -19.17 -7.34
CA MET A 277 2.98 -18.23 -6.59
C MET A 277 1.50 -18.62 -6.68
N ASP A 278 1.02 -19.04 -7.88
CA ASP A 278 -0.40 -19.37 -8.12
C ASP A 278 -0.90 -20.51 -7.23
N ALA A 279 -0.01 -21.41 -6.79
CA ALA A 279 -0.34 -22.50 -5.88
C ALA A 279 -0.89 -22.03 -4.52
N TYR A 280 -0.59 -20.80 -4.10
CA TYR A 280 -0.96 -20.27 -2.79
C TYR A 280 -2.06 -19.21 -2.82
N LEU A 281 -2.24 -18.57 -3.98
CA LEU A 281 -3.11 -17.41 -4.16
C LEU A 281 -4.54 -17.81 -4.48
N ASP A 282 -5.51 -17.01 -4.07
CA ASP A 282 -6.92 -17.16 -4.47
C ASP A 282 -7.19 -16.40 -5.78
N PHE A 283 -6.64 -15.20 -5.94
CA PHE A 283 -6.61 -14.44 -7.20
C PHE A 283 -5.49 -13.39 -7.23
N TRP A 284 -5.28 -12.80 -8.40
CA TRP A 284 -4.24 -11.83 -8.72
C TRP A 284 -4.88 -10.53 -9.20
N ASN A 285 -4.50 -9.40 -8.60
CA ASN A 285 -4.96 -8.08 -8.99
C ASN A 285 -3.95 -7.46 -9.97
N LEU A 286 -4.22 -7.55 -11.27
CA LEU A 286 -3.35 -6.95 -12.29
C LEU A 286 -3.48 -5.43 -12.26
N MET A 287 -2.38 -4.74 -11.98
CA MET A 287 -2.31 -3.27 -12.02
C MET A 287 -2.18 -2.82 -13.48
N SER A 288 -3.26 -2.97 -14.26
CA SER A 288 -3.33 -2.64 -15.69
C SER A 288 -3.52 -1.14 -15.95
N TYR A 289 -2.70 -0.35 -15.25
CA TYR A 289 -2.66 1.10 -15.31
C TYR A 289 -1.21 1.57 -15.07
N ASP A 290 -0.99 2.88 -15.07
CA ASP A 290 0.34 3.50 -14.94
C ASP A 290 1.35 3.09 -16.01
N PHE A 291 0.86 2.83 -17.23
CA PHE A 291 1.71 2.52 -18.38
C PHE A 291 2.45 3.75 -18.92
N ALA A 292 1.94 4.94 -18.65
CA ALA A 292 2.55 6.19 -19.08
C ALA A 292 2.40 7.25 -17.99
N GLY A 293 3.45 8.05 -17.74
CA GLY A 293 3.44 9.10 -16.71
C GLY A 293 4.59 10.09 -16.83
N SER A 294 4.81 10.87 -15.76
CA SER A 294 5.81 11.94 -15.72
C SER A 294 7.26 11.47 -15.93
N TRP A 295 7.52 10.18 -15.74
CA TRP A 295 8.82 9.54 -15.96
C TRP A 295 9.14 9.30 -17.44
N ASP A 296 8.15 9.42 -18.34
CA ASP A 296 8.34 9.19 -19.77
C ASP A 296 8.86 10.43 -20.50
N ARG A 297 9.32 10.21 -21.74
CA ARG A 297 9.72 11.29 -22.66
C ARG A 297 8.61 11.71 -23.63
N LYS A 298 7.55 10.92 -23.69
CA LYS A 298 6.41 11.10 -24.60
C LYS A 298 5.12 10.84 -23.83
N ALA A 299 4.08 11.60 -24.16
CA ALA A 299 2.74 11.36 -23.64
C ALA A 299 2.23 10.00 -24.14
N GLY A 300 1.48 9.29 -23.31
CA GLY A 300 0.99 7.95 -23.65
C GLY A 300 -0.34 7.62 -23.00
N HIS A 301 -0.94 6.52 -23.45
CA HIS A 301 -2.10 5.93 -22.82
C HIS A 301 -1.67 5.13 -21.58
N MET A 302 -2.23 5.45 -20.42
CA MET A 302 -1.78 4.85 -19.16
C MET A 302 -2.41 3.50 -18.82
N ALA A 303 -3.45 3.05 -19.55
CA ALA A 303 -4.23 1.84 -19.23
C ALA A 303 -4.85 1.17 -20.47
N ASN A 304 -4.17 1.23 -21.62
CA ASN A 304 -4.68 0.63 -22.86
C ASN A 304 -4.65 -0.91 -22.80
N VAL A 305 -5.72 -1.56 -23.26
CA VAL A 305 -5.79 -3.02 -23.33
C VAL A 305 -4.85 -3.55 -24.42
N PHE A 306 -4.89 -2.95 -25.61
CA PHE A 306 -4.13 -3.40 -26.78
C PHE A 306 -3.09 -2.34 -27.21
N PRO A 307 -2.02 -2.73 -27.92
CA PRO A 307 -1.08 -1.78 -28.49
C PRO A 307 -1.67 -1.04 -29.70
N SER A 308 -1.24 0.20 -29.92
CA SER A 308 -1.62 0.98 -31.11
C SER A 308 -0.73 0.62 -32.30
N ALA A 309 -1.31 0.05 -33.36
CA ALA A 309 -0.57 -0.20 -34.60
C ALA A 309 -0.22 1.09 -35.37
N LYS A 310 -0.98 2.17 -35.16
CA LYS A 310 -0.80 3.45 -35.87
C LYS A 310 0.20 4.36 -35.19
N VAL A 311 0.21 4.38 -33.85
CA VAL A 311 1.10 5.21 -33.04
C VAL A 311 1.71 4.35 -31.92
N PRO A 312 2.66 3.46 -32.22
CA PRO A 312 3.20 2.53 -31.22
C PRO A 312 3.77 3.23 -29.98
N GLU A 313 4.39 4.39 -30.18
CA GLU A 313 4.97 5.24 -29.12
C GLU A 313 3.94 5.75 -28.10
N SER A 314 2.64 5.72 -28.42
CA SER A 314 1.57 6.12 -27.49
C SER A 314 1.15 5.01 -26.53
N THR A 315 1.57 3.77 -26.78
CA THR A 315 1.20 2.58 -26.00
C THR A 315 2.47 1.79 -25.65
N PRO A 316 3.34 2.33 -24.77
CA PRO A 316 4.61 1.67 -24.41
C PRO A 316 4.40 0.32 -23.71
N PHE A 317 3.24 0.14 -23.07
CA PHE A 317 2.77 -1.13 -22.52
C PHE A 317 1.33 -1.39 -22.99
N ASN A 318 0.82 -2.59 -22.74
CA ASN A 318 -0.59 -2.94 -22.95
C ASN A 318 -0.98 -4.12 -22.04
N ALA A 319 -2.23 -4.15 -21.60
CA ALA A 319 -2.69 -5.16 -20.65
C ALA A 319 -2.82 -6.57 -21.28
N ASP A 320 -3.11 -6.67 -22.58
CA ASP A 320 -3.22 -7.93 -23.31
C ASP A 320 -1.92 -8.76 -23.27
N ALA A 321 -0.77 -8.09 -23.45
CA ALA A 321 0.55 -8.73 -23.34
C ALA A 321 0.80 -9.25 -21.93
N ALA A 322 0.46 -8.48 -20.88
CA ALA A 322 0.59 -8.91 -19.50
C ALA A 322 -0.31 -10.12 -19.21
N VAL A 323 -1.62 -10.04 -19.52
CA VAL A 323 -2.57 -11.16 -19.33
C VAL A 323 -2.08 -12.42 -20.03
N SER A 324 -1.63 -12.30 -21.28
CA SER A 324 -1.07 -13.42 -22.05
C SER A 324 0.17 -14.01 -21.38
N ALA A 325 1.07 -13.17 -20.85
CA ALA A 325 2.27 -13.61 -20.14
C ALA A 325 1.93 -14.33 -18.83
N TYR A 326 0.96 -13.84 -18.03
CA TYR A 326 0.52 -14.51 -16.81
C TYR A 326 -0.08 -15.90 -17.10
N ILE A 327 -0.92 -16.00 -18.13
CA ILE A 327 -1.50 -17.29 -18.55
C ILE A 327 -0.40 -18.24 -19.02
N ALA A 328 0.54 -17.77 -19.85
CA ALA A 328 1.68 -18.55 -20.31
C ALA A 328 2.62 -18.97 -19.16
N GLY A 329 2.71 -18.14 -18.12
CA GLY A 329 3.45 -18.40 -16.88
C GLY A 329 2.76 -19.38 -15.92
N GLY A 330 1.59 -19.91 -16.28
CA GLY A 330 0.87 -20.94 -15.54
C GLY A 330 -0.25 -20.41 -14.61
N VAL A 331 -0.56 -19.11 -14.65
CA VAL A 331 -1.68 -18.57 -13.87
C VAL A 331 -3.01 -18.94 -14.52
N GLN A 332 -3.95 -19.44 -13.71
CA GLN A 332 -5.28 -19.78 -14.21
C GLN A 332 -6.03 -18.49 -14.62
N PRO A 333 -6.59 -18.40 -15.85
CA PRO A 333 -7.26 -17.18 -16.32
C PRO A 333 -8.36 -16.67 -15.39
N LYS A 334 -9.13 -17.57 -14.77
CA LYS A 334 -10.21 -17.22 -13.83
C LYS A 334 -9.74 -16.57 -12.52
N LYS A 335 -8.43 -16.60 -12.24
CA LYS A 335 -7.79 -15.99 -11.07
C LYS A 335 -7.23 -14.61 -11.38
N LEU A 336 -7.26 -14.15 -12.63
CA LEU A 336 -6.80 -12.81 -13.00
C LEU A 336 -7.95 -11.81 -12.87
N VAL A 337 -7.78 -10.82 -12.00
CA VAL A 337 -8.66 -9.66 -11.86
C VAL A 337 -8.03 -8.49 -12.60
N PHE A 338 -8.74 -7.93 -13.58
CA PHE A 338 -8.26 -6.83 -14.40
C PHE A 338 -8.43 -5.50 -13.65
N GLY A 339 -7.34 -4.87 -13.26
CA GLY A 339 -7.37 -3.58 -12.56
C GLY A 339 -7.64 -2.41 -13.50
N LEU A 340 -8.43 -1.45 -13.03
CA LEU A 340 -8.77 -0.23 -13.77
C LEU A 340 -8.44 1.00 -12.92
N PRO A 341 -7.85 2.06 -13.50
CA PRO A 341 -7.61 3.29 -12.78
C PRO A 341 -8.92 4.08 -12.62
N LEU A 342 -9.17 4.61 -11.42
CA LEU A 342 -10.22 5.61 -11.17
C LEU A 342 -9.62 7.04 -11.14
N TYR A 343 -8.61 7.26 -11.97
CA TYR A 343 -7.89 8.51 -12.14
C TYR A 343 -7.31 8.59 -13.56
N GLY A 344 -6.87 9.78 -13.96
CA GLY A 344 -6.14 10.03 -15.19
C GLY A 344 -4.75 10.59 -14.93
N ARG A 345 -3.81 10.33 -15.85
CA ARG A 345 -2.49 10.96 -15.88
C ARG A 345 -2.42 12.04 -16.95
N ALA A 346 -1.92 13.21 -16.57
CA ALA A 346 -1.87 14.39 -17.43
C ALA A 346 -0.47 14.60 -18.05
N PHE A 347 -0.48 15.19 -19.24
CA PHE A 347 0.71 15.63 -19.97
C PHE A 347 0.41 17.01 -20.57
N GLU A 348 1.25 18.00 -20.27
CA GLU A 348 1.09 19.37 -20.80
C GLU A 348 2.02 19.63 -21.98
N GLN A 349 1.70 20.67 -22.76
CA GLN A 349 2.52 21.12 -23.89
C GLN A 349 2.90 19.97 -24.85
N THR A 350 1.91 19.15 -25.18
CA THR A 350 2.07 18.01 -26.09
C THR A 350 1.04 18.11 -27.21
N ASP A 351 1.44 17.71 -28.42
CA ASP A 351 0.54 17.63 -29.58
C ASP A 351 -0.35 16.37 -29.56
N GLY A 352 -0.15 15.47 -28.59
CA GLY A 352 -0.98 14.30 -28.34
C GLY A 352 -0.20 13.03 -27.99
N PRO A 353 -0.89 11.89 -27.82
CA PRO A 353 -0.25 10.62 -27.48
C PRO A 353 0.84 10.21 -28.49
N GLY A 354 1.98 9.74 -27.98
CA GLY A 354 3.17 9.39 -28.74
C GLY A 354 4.08 10.58 -29.09
N GLN A 355 3.73 11.80 -28.68
CA GLN A 355 4.55 13.01 -28.87
C GLN A 355 5.22 13.44 -27.56
N SER A 356 6.28 14.24 -27.65
CA SER A 356 6.91 14.83 -26.48
C SER A 356 5.94 15.76 -25.72
N PHE A 357 6.20 15.96 -24.45
CA PHE A 357 5.43 16.82 -23.55
C PHE A 357 6.39 17.66 -22.69
N GLN A 358 5.89 18.73 -22.08
CA GLN A 358 6.62 19.51 -21.07
C GLN A 358 5.73 19.78 -19.87
N GLY A 359 6.03 19.12 -18.76
CA GLY A 359 5.25 19.21 -17.54
C GLY A 359 4.02 18.31 -17.53
N VAL A 360 3.49 18.07 -16.33
CA VAL A 360 2.26 17.29 -16.12
C VAL A 360 1.15 18.12 -15.48
N GLY A 361 1.38 19.42 -15.32
CA GLY A 361 0.44 20.35 -14.71
C GLY A 361 0.18 20.06 -13.23
N GLY A 362 -0.95 20.59 -12.75
CA GLY A 362 -1.48 20.30 -11.42
C GLY A 362 -2.16 18.93 -11.35
N GLY A 363 -2.97 18.72 -10.32
CA GLY A 363 -3.75 17.50 -10.13
C GLY A 363 -4.78 17.67 -9.02
N SER A 364 -5.59 16.64 -8.78
CA SER A 364 -6.60 16.65 -7.71
C SER A 364 -5.93 16.66 -6.33
N TRP A 365 -4.91 15.82 -6.15
CA TRP A 365 -4.17 15.65 -4.89
C TRP A 365 -2.66 15.67 -5.08
N GLU A 366 -2.19 15.30 -6.27
CA GLU A 366 -0.77 15.18 -6.63
C GLU A 366 -0.61 15.64 -8.08
N ASN A 367 0.46 16.38 -8.38
CA ASN A 367 0.70 16.92 -9.72
C ASN A 367 0.71 15.80 -10.79
N GLY A 368 0.01 16.02 -11.90
CA GLY A 368 -0.09 15.07 -12.99
C GLY A 368 -1.12 13.96 -12.78
N VAL A 369 -1.84 13.91 -11.66
CA VAL A 369 -2.86 12.91 -11.36
C VAL A 369 -4.19 13.59 -11.04
N TRP A 370 -5.23 13.22 -11.79
CA TRP A 370 -6.58 13.74 -11.62
C TRP A 370 -7.53 12.62 -11.26
N ASP A 371 -8.30 12.78 -10.19
CA ASP A 371 -9.42 11.88 -9.90
C ASP A 371 -10.34 11.82 -11.13
N TYR A 372 -10.95 10.66 -11.39
CA TYR A 372 -11.86 10.50 -12.53
C TYR A 372 -13.11 11.41 -12.48
N LYS A 373 -13.52 11.79 -11.27
CA LYS A 373 -14.81 12.47 -10.97
C LYS A 373 -14.81 13.97 -11.21
#